data_AF-A0A1Z9TVI8-F1
#
_entry.id   AF-A0A1Z9TVI8-F1
#
_cell.length_a   1.000
_cell.length_b   1.000
_cell.length_c   1.000
_cell.angle_alpha   90.00
_cell.angle_beta   90.00
_cell.angle_gamma   90.00
#
_symmetry.space_group_name_H-M   'P 1'
#
loop_
_entity.id
_entity.type
_entity.pdbx_description
1 polymer ?
#
loop_
_entity_poly.entity_id
_entity_poly.type
_entity_poly.pdbx_seq_one_letter_code
_entity_poly.pdbx_strand_id
1 'polypeptide(L)' 'MSLKLKKGVNKQSAYNLRDPNLDYEAAHTLSIIVDNESGVLARVIGLFSGRGYN' A
#
# COMPACT_ATOMS: atom_id res chain seq x y z
N MET A 1 18.68 -2.67 5.02
CA MET A 1 19.26 -2.07 6.25
C MET A 1 18.55 -2.72 7.44
N SER A 2 19.27 -3.25 8.44
CA SER A 2 18.68 -4.02 9.55
C SER A 2 18.53 -3.17 10.81
N LEU A 3 17.34 -3.14 11.41
CA LEU A 3 17.12 -2.48 12.71
C LEU A 3 17.81 -3.26 13.82
N LYS A 4 18.73 -2.60 14.52
CA LYS A 4 19.31 -3.13 15.77
C LYS A 4 18.32 -2.95 16.91
N LEU A 5 17.52 -3.98 17.15
CA LEU A 5 16.54 -4.04 18.22
C LEU A 5 17.21 -4.41 19.56
N LYS A 6 16.97 -3.62 20.62
CA LYS A 6 17.42 -3.94 21.99
C LYS A 6 16.68 -5.17 22.52
N LYS A 7 17.37 -6.02 23.29
CA LYS A 7 16.84 -7.27 23.86
C LYS A 7 15.57 -6.99 24.68
N GLY A 8 14.42 -7.50 24.23
CA GLY A 8 13.11 -7.36 24.91
C GLY A 8 11.99 -6.76 24.06
N VAL A 9 12.27 -6.28 22.85
CA VAL A 9 11.25 -5.72 21.96
C VAL A 9 10.61 -6.80 21.09
N ASN A 10 9.28 -6.87 21.11
CA ASN A 10 8.44 -7.77 20.31
C ASN A 10 7.62 -6.93 19.31
N LYS A 11 7.36 -7.47 18.11
CA LYS A 11 6.41 -6.93 17.11
C LYS A 11 5.04 -6.52 17.69
N GLN A 12 4.62 -7.07 18.83
CA GLN A 12 3.34 -6.82 19.51
C GLN A 12 3.39 -5.74 20.60
N SER A 13 4.45 -4.92 20.67
CA SER A 13 4.56 -3.85 21.68
C SER A 13 3.47 -2.78 21.52
N ALA A 14 3.03 -2.20 22.65
CA ALA A 14 2.02 -1.13 22.71
C ALA A 14 2.44 0.19 22.04
N TYR A 15 3.73 0.32 21.68
CA TYR A 15 4.24 1.41 20.86
C TYR A 15 4.54 0.89 19.45
N ASN A 16 4.21 1.70 18.43
CA ASN A 16 4.47 1.37 17.04
C ASN A 16 5.99 1.46 16.75
N LEU A 17 6.73 0.39 17.09
CA LEU A 17 8.19 0.24 16.91
C LEU A 17 8.59 0.02 15.44
N ARG A 18 7.80 0.55 14.49
CA ARG A 18 8.16 0.54 13.08
C ARG A 18 9.26 1.56 12.87
N ASP A 19 10.29 1.18 12.13
CA ASP A 19 11.29 2.14 11.68
C ASP A 19 10.59 3.18 10.80
N PRO A 20 10.67 4.48 11.14
CA PRO A 20 10.10 5.52 10.29
C PRO A 20 10.83 5.64 8.94
N ASN A 21 12.02 5.04 8.80
CA ASN A 21 12.81 5.05 7.56
C ASN A 21 12.70 3.73 6.77
N LEU A 22 11.82 2.81 7.18
CA LEU A 22 11.49 1.66 6.35
C LEU A 22 10.48 2.11 5.30
N ASP A 23 10.90 2.09 4.03
CA ASP A 23 9.98 2.15 2.90
C ASP A 23 9.02 0.96 3.00
N TYR A 24 7.79 1.22 3.45
CA TYR A 24 6.75 0.23 3.56
C TYR A 24 5.85 0.37 2.33
N GLU A 25 5.88 -0.62 1.43
CA GLU A 25 4.81 -0.77 0.44
C GLU A 25 3.51 -1.07 1.20
N ALA A 26 2.69 -0.04 1.37
CA ALA A 26 1.38 -0.14 1.97
C ALA A 26 0.33 -0.42 0.88
N ALA A 27 -0.54 -1.39 1.14
CA ALA A 27 -1.72 -1.57 0.29
C ALA A 27 -2.69 -0.40 0.49
N HIS A 28 -3.06 0.27 -0.59
CA HIS A 28 -4.03 1.36 -0.60
C HIS A 28 -5.32 0.91 -1.29
N THR A 29 -6.44 0.94 -0.57
CA THR A 29 -7.76 0.60 -1.12
C THR A 29 -8.48 1.85 -1.61
N LEU A 30 -8.93 1.82 -2.86
CA LEU A 30 -9.71 2.89 -3.49
C LEU A 30 -11.09 2.35 -3.88
N SER A 31 -12.14 3.15 -3.70
CA SER A 31 -13.48 2.88 -4.21
C SER A 31 -13.82 3.94 -5.25
N ILE A 32 -14.28 3.52 -6.43
CA ILE A 32 -14.57 4.40 -7.55
C ILE A 32 -15.98 4.10 -8.02
N ILE A 33 -16.83 5.13 -8.05
CA ILE A 33 -18.16 5.05 -8.64
C ILE A 33 -18.00 5.30 -10.13
N VAL A 34 -18.60 4.43 -10.95
CA VAL A 34 -18.51 4.52 -12.40
C VAL A 34 -19.87 4.30 -13.06
N ASP A 35 -20.06 4.90 -14.23
CA ASP A 35 -21.23 4.65 -15.07
C ASP A 35 -21.19 3.24 -15.67
N ASN A 36 -22.34 2.60 -15.79
CA ASN A 36 -22.48 1.25 -16.35
C ASN A 36 -22.53 1.29 -17.88
N GLU A 37 -21.42 1.68 -18.50
CA GLU A 37 -21.27 1.75 -19.96
C GLU A 37 -20.16 0.82 -20.47
N SER A 38 -20.32 0.37 -21.72
CA SER A 38 -19.31 -0.47 -22.36
C SER A 38 -17.96 0.25 -22.43
N GLY A 39 -16.88 -0.45 -22.08
CA GLY A 39 -15.52 0.08 -22.13
C GLY A 39 -15.08 0.90 -20.91
N VAL A 40 -15.96 1.15 -19.93
CA VAL A 40 -15.58 1.85 -18.68
C VAL A 40 -14.51 1.07 -17.91
N LEU A 41 -14.68 -0.25 -17.76
CA LEU A 41 -13.69 -1.09 -17.07
C LEU A 41 -12.32 -1.03 -17.74
N ALA A 42 -12.28 -1.04 -19.09
CA ALA A 42 -11.05 -0.95 -19.87
C ALA A 42 -10.29 0.38 -19.64
N ARG A 43 -11.01 1.49 -19.51
CA ARG A 43 -10.41 2.80 -19.17
C ARG A 43 -9.85 2.81 -17.76
N VAL A 44 -10.57 2.25 -16.78
CA VAL A 44 -10.11 2.19 -15.39
C VAL A 44 -8.83 1.37 -15.28
N ILE A 45 -8.82 0.13 -15.78
CA ILE A 45 -7.61 -0.71 -15.72
C ILE A 45 -6.46 -0.11 -16.56
N GLY A 46 -6.77 0.53 -17.69
CA GLY A 46 -5.78 1.18 -18.54
C GLY A 46 -5.12 2.40 -17.87
N LEU A 47 -5.88 3.16 -17.08
CA LEU A 47 -5.35 4.28 -16.28
C LEU A 47 -4.31 3.79 -15.27
N PHE A 48 -4.59 2.66 -14.60
CA PHE A 48 -3.71 2.13 -13.58
C PHE A 48 -2.49 1.42 -14.18
N SER A 49 -2.71 0.54 -15.16
CA SER A 49 -1.65 -0.17 -15.86
C SER A 49 -0.73 0.77 -16.64
N GLY A 50 -1.27 1.77 -17.34
CA GLY A 50 -0.49 2.74 -18.10
C GLY A 50 0.35 3.69 -17.26
N ARG A 51 0.07 3.81 -15.96
CA ARG A 51 0.86 4.59 -14.99
C ARG A 51 1.82 3.73 -14.15
N GLY A 52 1.79 2.41 -14.32
CA GLY A 52 2.65 1.50 -13.57
C GLY A 52 2.30 1.40 -12.08
N TYR A 53 1.03 1.62 -11.72
CA TYR A 53 0.59 1.35 -10.35
C TYR A 53 0.57 -0.17 -10.09
N ASN A 54 1.07 -0.57 -8.93
CA ASN A 54 1.09 -1.94 -8.40
C ASN A 54 -0.05 -2.13 -7.40
#